data_AF-A0A7X3CR66-F1
#
_entry.id   AF-A0A7X3CR66-F1
#
_cell.length_a   1.000
_cell.length_b   1.000
_cell.length_c   1.000
_cell.angle_alpha   90.00
_cell.angle_beta   90.00
_cell.angle_gamma   90.00
#
_symmetry.space_group_name_H-M   'P 1'
#
loop_
_entity.id
_entity.type
_entity.pdbx_description
1 polymer ?
#
loop_
_entity_poly.entity_id
_entity_poly.type
_entity_poly.pdbx_seq_one_letter_code
_entity_poly.pdbx_strand_id
1 'polypeptide(L)'
;MDIQLLTDMIKDDRGNYYVAVYKNGKELTLVNAAVERAFYEVLEFNEDFKTKHAEYERQFIGKIAMDKLRHDVVYASREDGHGRMYDLDAVAGAYRVTFIDSIEFYRNPRAGRSSN
;
A
#
# COMPACT_ATOMS: atom_id res chain seq x y z
N MET A 1 -16.38 8.85 -9.31
CA MET A 1 -15.27 7.94 -8.96
C MET A 1 -15.31 7.72 -7.47
N ASP A 2 -15.43 6.49 -6.98
CA ASP A 2 -15.54 6.19 -5.55
C ASP A 2 -14.41 5.26 -5.10
N ILE A 3 -13.31 5.86 -4.64
CA ILE A 3 -12.09 5.15 -4.24
C ILE A 3 -12.28 4.50 -2.86
N GLN A 4 -11.97 3.21 -2.78
CA GLN A 4 -11.93 2.41 -1.56
C GLN A 4 -10.56 2.54 -0.88
N LEU A 5 -10.55 2.86 0.41
CA LEU A 5 -9.32 3.00 1.19
C LEU A 5 -8.59 1.65 1.31
N LEU A 6 -7.26 1.66 1.20
CA LEU A 6 -6.34 0.52 1.35
C LEU A 6 -6.59 -0.69 0.41
N THR A 7 -7.59 -0.61 -0.47
CA THR A 7 -8.00 -1.68 -1.38
C THR A 7 -7.74 -1.29 -2.83
N ASP A 8 -8.15 -0.08 -3.22
CA ASP A 8 -7.96 0.39 -4.59
C ASP A 8 -6.53 0.89 -4.78
N MET A 9 -6.02 0.62 -5.98
CA MET A 9 -4.67 0.99 -6.40
C MET A 9 -4.73 2.19 -7.33
N ILE A 10 -3.81 3.13 -7.15
CA ILE A 10 -3.69 4.32 -7.98
C ILE A 10 -2.30 4.32 -8.58
N LYS A 11 -2.19 4.42 -9.91
CA LYS A 11 -0.92 4.36 -10.63
C LYS A 11 -0.61 5.71 -11.28
N ASP A 12 0.65 6.15 -11.22
CA ASP A 12 1.13 7.28 -11.99
C ASP A 12 1.84 6.87 -13.29
N ASP A 13 2.15 7.85 -14.13
CA ASP A 13 2.84 7.69 -15.41
C ASP A 13 4.31 7.23 -15.26
N ARG A 14 4.89 7.41 -14.08
CA ARG A 14 6.26 7.01 -13.71
C ARG A 14 6.35 5.57 -13.19
N GLY A 15 5.21 4.88 -13.08
CA GLY A 15 5.15 3.51 -12.62
C GLY A 15 5.14 3.35 -11.09
N ASN A 16 4.89 4.42 -10.34
CA ASN A 16 4.62 4.31 -8.92
C ASN A 16 3.16 3.94 -8.68
N TYR A 17 2.94 3.31 -7.53
CA TYR A 17 1.64 2.90 -7.05
C TYR A 17 1.36 3.57 -5.71
N TYR A 18 0.11 3.93 -5.50
CA TYR A 18 -0.38 4.59 -4.30
C TYR A 18 -1.66 3.92 -3.83
N VAL A 19 -1.89 4.00 -2.52
CA VAL A 19 -3.15 3.62 -1.88
C VAL A 19 -3.72 4.81 -1.12
N ALA A 20 -5.04 4.91 -1.10
CA ALA A 20 -5.71 5.91 -0.29
C ALA A 20 -5.79 5.45 1.16
N VAL A 21 -5.33 6.29 2.09
CA VAL A 21 -5.33 6.00 3.54
C VAL A 21 -6.33 6.85 4.32
N TYR A 22 -6.79 7.94 3.72
CA TYR A 22 -7.81 8.82 4.27
C TYR A 22 -8.64 9.43 3.13
N LYS A 23 -9.95 9.58 3.39
CA LYS A 23 -10.91 10.19 2.47
C LYS A 23 -11.97 10.94 3.26
N ASN A 24 -12.22 12.19 2.88
CA ASN A 24 -13.29 13.01 3.43
C ASN A 24 -13.90 13.88 2.33
N GLY A 25 -15.09 13.52 1.85
CA GLY A 25 -15.71 14.18 0.70
C GLY A 25 -14.82 14.10 -0.54
N LYS A 26 -14.37 15.26 -1.02
CA LYS A 26 -13.44 15.38 -2.16
C LYS A 26 -11.97 15.42 -1.76
N GLU A 27 -11.65 15.30 -0.48
CA GLU A 27 -10.27 15.26 -0.01
C GLU A 27 -9.79 13.81 0.07
N LEU A 28 -8.61 13.55 -0.46
CA LEU A 28 -8.01 12.22 -0.51
C LEU A 28 -6.54 12.33 -0.09
N THR A 29 -6.12 11.46 0.81
CA THR A 29 -4.70 11.34 1.18
C THR A 29 -4.16 10.02 0.69
N LEU A 30 -3.09 10.11 -0.09
CA LEU A 30 -2.40 8.99 -0.70
C LEU A 30 -1.06 8.76 -0.01
N VAL A 31 -0.64 7.50 0.00
CA VAL A 31 0.74 7.11 0.33
C VAL A 31 1.25 6.19 -0.76
N ASN A 32 2.57 6.22 -1.00
CA ASN A 32 3.20 5.23 -1.87
C ASN A 32 2.93 3.82 -1.33
N ALA A 33 2.43 2.94 -2.18
CA ALA A 33 2.00 1.60 -1.80
C ALA A 33 3.17 0.72 -1.35
N ALA A 34 4.36 0.90 -1.92
CA ALA A 34 5.55 0.17 -1.46
C ALA A 34 5.94 0.57 -0.03
N VAL A 35 5.82 1.85 0.30
CA VAL A 35 6.04 2.34 1.67
C VAL A 35 4.98 1.77 2.60
N GLU A 36 3.70 1.81 2.25
CA GLU A 36 2.63 1.23 3.06
C GLU A 36 2.88 -0.25 3.37
N ARG A 37 3.21 -1.04 2.33
CA ARG A 37 3.49 -2.48 2.47
C ARG A 37 4.74 -2.81 3.27
N ALA A 38 5.74 -1.95 3.26
CA ALA A 38 6.95 -2.13 4.04
C ALA A 38 6.71 -2.03 5.56
N PHE A 39 5.62 -1.36 5.98
CA PHE A 39 5.28 -1.14 7.38
C PHE A 39 3.96 -1.84 7.79
N TYR A 40 3.41 -2.69 6.92
CA TYR A 40 2.15 -3.40 7.19
C TYR A 40 2.27 -4.49 8.25
N GLU A 41 3.43 -5.16 8.34
CA GLU A 41 3.71 -6.23 9.29
C GLU A 41 4.90 -5.88 10.18
N VAL A 42 4.77 -6.19 11.47
CA VAL A 42 5.91 -6.17 12.40
C VAL A 42 6.77 -7.40 12.12
N LEU A 43 8.06 -7.18 11.86
CA LEU A 43 9.02 -8.27 11.71
C LEU A 43 9.58 -8.64 13.09
N GLU A 44 9.16 -9.79 13.60
CA GLU A 44 9.72 -10.38 14.81
C GLU A 44 10.73 -11.46 14.40
N PHE A 45 12.03 -11.23 14.62
CA PHE A 45 13.08 -12.16 14.18
C PHE A 45 13.20 -13.40 15.08
N ASN A 46 12.12 -14.16 15.22
CA ASN A 46 12.01 -15.42 15.96
C ASN A 46 12.00 -16.64 15.01
N GLU A 47 11.93 -17.85 15.58
CA GLU A 47 11.92 -19.09 14.78
C GLU A 47 10.66 -19.24 13.92
N ASP A 48 9.52 -18.71 14.38
CA ASP A 48 8.27 -18.72 13.60
C ASP A 48 8.40 -17.84 12.35
N PHE A 49 9.02 -16.67 12.47
CA PHE A 49 9.31 -15.79 11.33
C PHE A 49 10.25 -16.45 10.34
N LYS A 50 11.35 -17.08 10.82
CA LYS A 50 12.26 -17.83 9.95
C LYS A 50 11.55 -18.94 9.21
N THR A 51 10.66 -19.68 9.88
CA THR A 51 9.89 -20.77 9.28
C THR A 51 8.91 -20.25 8.24
N LYS A 52 8.13 -19.21 8.58
CA LYS A 52 7.14 -18.58 7.69
C LYS A 52 7.77 -17.95 6.46
N HIS A 53 8.97 -17.39 6.60
CA HIS A 53 9.67 -16.66 5.54
C HIS A 53 10.89 -17.40 5.00
N ALA A 54 10.96 -18.72 5.17
CA ALA A 54 12.08 -19.55 4.69
C ALA A 54 12.32 -19.38 3.19
N GLU A 55 11.27 -19.17 2.39
CA GLU A 55 11.36 -18.91 0.96
C GLU A 55 12.11 -17.61 0.60
N TYR A 56 12.21 -16.67 1.55
CA TYR A 56 12.91 -15.39 1.39
C TYR A 56 14.36 -15.41 1.91
N GLU A 57 14.87 -16.56 2.37
CA GLU A 57 16.25 -16.66 2.86
C GLU A 57 17.25 -16.27 1.74
N ARG A 58 18.27 -15.48 2.10
CA ARG A 58 19.28 -14.93 1.18
C ARG A 58 18.73 -14.01 0.08
N GLN A 59 17.49 -13.54 0.20
CA GLN A 59 16.92 -12.52 -0.68
C GLN A 59 17.03 -11.11 -0.07
N PHE A 60 16.68 -10.09 -0.86
CA PHE A 60 16.61 -8.72 -0.37
C PHE A 60 15.46 -8.54 0.63
N ILE A 61 15.70 -7.77 1.70
CA ILE A 61 14.72 -7.51 2.77
C ILE A 61 13.39 -6.93 2.22
N GLY A 62 13.46 -6.14 1.15
CA GLY A 62 12.29 -5.54 0.50
C GLY A 62 11.43 -6.51 -0.32
N LYS A 63 11.88 -7.75 -0.55
CA LYS A 63 11.18 -8.71 -1.41
C LYS A 63 9.78 -9.04 -0.91
N ILE A 64 9.62 -9.21 0.41
CA ILE A 64 8.34 -9.56 1.04
C ILE A 64 7.30 -8.47 0.75
N ALA A 65 7.65 -7.20 0.97
CA ALA A 65 6.76 -6.06 0.70
C ALA A 65 6.45 -5.93 -0.80
N MET A 66 7.43 -6.18 -1.66
CA MET A 66 7.25 -6.12 -3.12
C MET A 66 6.37 -7.24 -3.67
N ASP A 67 6.44 -8.44 -3.10
CA ASP A 67 5.57 -9.54 -3.51
C ASP A 67 4.11 -9.29 -3.12
N LYS A 68 3.87 -8.73 -1.93
CA LYS A 68 2.54 -8.26 -1.53
C LYS A 68 2.02 -7.17 -2.45
N LEU A 69 2.84 -6.15 -2.72
CA LEU A 69 2.47 -5.08 -3.66
C LEU A 69 2.17 -5.63 -5.06
N ARG A 70 2.99 -6.55 -5.57
CA ARG A 70 2.75 -7.22 -6.86
C ARG A 70 1.42 -7.96 -6.85
N HIS A 71 1.10 -8.67 -5.76
CA HIS A 71 -0.18 -9.36 -5.61
C HIS A 71 -1.34 -8.37 -5.73
N ASP A 72 -1.28 -7.24 -5.01
CA ASP A 72 -2.32 -6.21 -5.05
C ASP A 72 -2.48 -5.60 -6.44
N VAL A 73 -1.37 -5.28 -7.11
CA VAL A 73 -1.38 -4.74 -8.48
C VAL A 73 -2.03 -5.72 -9.45
N VAL A 74 -1.68 -7.00 -9.37
CA VAL A 74 -2.29 -8.04 -10.21
C VAL A 74 -3.77 -8.17 -9.90
N TYR A 75 -4.15 -8.17 -8.62
CA TYR A 75 -5.54 -8.29 -8.20
C TYR A 75 -6.40 -7.10 -8.67
N ALA A 76 -5.89 -5.87 -8.52
CA ALA A 76 -6.55 -4.64 -8.97
C ALA A 76 -6.61 -4.48 -10.50
N SER A 77 -5.82 -5.28 -11.24
CA SER A 77 -5.83 -5.30 -12.71
C SER A 77 -6.84 -6.28 -13.30
N ARG A 78 -7.46 -7.15 -12.48
CA ARG A 78 -8.47 -8.11 -12.95
C ARG A 78 -9.87 -7.51 -12.82
N GLU A 79 -10.72 -7.74 -13.82
CA GLU A 79 -12.09 -7.21 -13.86
C GLU A 79 -13.03 -7.82 -12.78
N ASP A 80 -12.63 -8.96 -12.20
CA ASP A 80 -13.37 -9.70 -11.17
C ASP A 80 -12.87 -9.44 -9.73
N GLY A 81 -11.82 -8.64 -9.57
CA GLY A 81 -11.22 -8.32 -8.27
C GLY A 81 -12.05 -7.31 -7.46
N HIS A 82 -12.03 -7.44 -6.13
CA HIS A 82 -12.62 -6.46 -5.21
C HIS A 82 -11.90 -5.09 -5.20
N GLY A 83 -10.71 -4.99 -5.81
CA GLY A 83 -9.95 -3.75 -5.93
C GLY A 83 -9.89 -3.25 -7.37
N ARG A 84 -9.88 -1.93 -7.55
CA ARG A 84 -9.79 -1.28 -8.85
C ARG A 84 -8.47 -0.56 -9.01
N MET A 85 -7.95 -0.55 -10.23
CA MET A 85 -6.81 0.27 -10.64
C MET A 85 -7.31 1.60 -11.23
N TYR A 86 -6.82 2.71 -10.70
CA TYR A 86 -7.10 4.07 -11.18
C TYR A 86 -5.84 4.77 -11.66
N ASP A 87 -6.01 5.69 -12.60
CA ASP A 87 -4.97 6.60 -13.04
C ASP A 87 -4.88 7.82 -12.10
N LEU A 88 -3.67 8.21 -11.69
CA LEU A 88 -3.47 9.31 -10.74
C LEU A 88 -4.00 10.65 -11.25
N ASP A 89 -3.85 10.95 -12.55
CA ASP A 89 -4.34 12.21 -13.12
C ASP A 89 -5.86 12.27 -13.09
N ALA A 90 -6.51 11.13 -13.39
CA ALA A 90 -7.96 11.00 -13.27
C ALA A 90 -8.43 11.20 -11.81
N VAL A 91 -7.69 10.65 -10.84
CA VAL A 91 -7.98 10.83 -9.41
C VAL A 91 -7.80 12.29 -9.00
N ALA A 92 -6.71 12.94 -9.42
CA ALA A 92 -6.42 14.34 -9.13
C ALA A 92 -7.43 15.30 -9.77
N GLY A 93 -8.05 14.93 -10.90
CA GLY A 93 -9.17 15.66 -11.47
C GLY A 93 -10.48 15.56 -10.68
N ALA A 94 -10.66 14.47 -9.92
CA ALA A 94 -11.88 14.20 -9.14
C ALA A 94 -11.77 14.61 -7.66
N TYR A 95 -10.55 14.61 -7.10
CA TYR A 95 -10.25 14.81 -5.68
C TYR A 95 -9.15 15.86 -5.47
N ARG A 96 -9.21 16.57 -4.34
CA ARG A 96 -8.06 17.31 -3.80
C ARG A 96 -7.11 16.29 -3.15
N VAL A 97 -6.07 15.92 -3.87
CA VAL A 97 -5.11 14.90 -3.45
C VAL A 97 -3.99 15.50 -2.61
N THR A 98 -3.68 14.85 -1.50
CA THR A 98 -2.51 15.11 -0.66
C THR A 98 -1.69 13.83 -0.57
N PHE A 99 -0.37 13.96 -0.46
CA PHE A 99 0.54 12.82 -0.32
C PHE A 99 1.17 12.84 1.06
N ILE A 100 1.18 11.69 1.73
CA ILE A 100 2.05 11.48 2.89
C ILE A 100 3.47 11.34 2.35
N ASP A 101 4.40 12.15 2.86
CA ASP A 101 5.81 11.96 2.56
C ASP A 101 6.23 10.58 3.08
N SER A 102 6.92 9.82 2.24
CA SER A 102 7.52 8.53 2.58
C SER A 102 8.30 8.56 3.90
N ILE A 103 9.02 9.65 4.18
CA ILE A 103 9.79 9.82 5.41
C ILE A 103 8.92 10.16 6.62
N GLU A 104 7.64 10.46 6.46
CA GLU A 104 6.72 10.72 7.57
C GLU A 104 5.82 9.52 7.87
N PHE A 105 5.82 8.49 7.00
CA PHE A 105 4.95 7.34 7.17
C PHE A 105 5.22 6.54 8.46
N TYR A 106 6.49 6.45 8.89
CA TYR A 106 6.84 5.79 10.16
C TYR A 106 6.26 6.48 11.40
N ARG A 107 5.76 7.72 11.27
CA ARG A 107 5.10 8.47 12.35
C ARG A 107 3.59 8.23 12.41
N ASN A 108 3.01 7.47 11.47
CA ASN A 108 1.58 7.21 11.45
C ASN A 108 1.18 6.34 12.67
N PRO A 109 0.38 6.86 13.61
CA PRO A 109 0.07 6.21 14.89
C PRO A 109 -0.73 4.90 14.78
N ARG A 110 -1.17 4.51 13.57
CA ARG A 110 -1.75 3.18 13.32
C ARG A 110 -0.75 2.03 13.48
N ALA A 111 0.56 2.28 13.38
CA ALA A 111 1.61 1.28 13.67
C ALA A 111 1.66 0.87 15.16
N GLY A 112 0.98 1.60 16.05
CA GLY A 112 0.85 1.28 17.48
C GLY A 112 -0.56 0.84 17.91
N ARG A 113 -1.50 0.62 16.97
CA ARG A 113 -2.89 0.27 17.28
C ARG A 113 -3.37 -0.93 16.48
N SER A 114 -2.90 -2.12 16.85
CA SER A 114 -3.61 -3.39 16.64
C SER A 114 -3.26 -4.38 17.75
N SER A 115 -3.75 -4.09 18.95
CA SER A 115 -4.03 -5.10 19.97
C SER A 115 -5.13 -4.57 20.88
N ASN A 116 -6.38 -4.82 20.48
CA ASN A 116 -7.53 -5.08 21.35
C ASN A 116 -8.64 -5.69 20.48
#